data_AF-A0A954GRH3-F1
#
_entry.id   AF-A0A954GRH3-F1
#
_cell.length_a   1.000
_cell.length_b   1.000
_cell.length_c   1.000
_cell.angle_alpha   90.00
_cell.angle_beta   90.00
_cell.angle_gamma   90.00
#
_symmetry.space_group_name_H-M   'P 1'
#
loop_
_entity.id
_entity.type
_entity.pdbx_description
1 polymer ?
#
loop_
_entity_poly.entity_id
_entity_poly.type
_entity_poly.pdbx_seq_one_letter_code
_entity_poly.pdbx_strand_id
1 'polypeptide(L)'
;YLVSGVDKSLSHVTWKRFAAGLFEPFGVRVVDGTIYVTCRDGLKRLHDFDNNGEADFIEAFWNDDDVSCMFHAYNFDLQTDSNGNFYFAKAGQYTQHHRPGSIMRIPPEGGYAEVVAWGLRTPNGMGKLFDDRFTVSDNQGPWMPAGKISLIEPGGFYGNMPINDEQKAWLTERSGGQLPETFDEPIIWMPQELDNSCGGQIWVSDERFGPLSGRLIHSSYGKGWLYYLSLQEVGGKTQASIVSLPHQWDAGVMRLRTNPHDGQLYGTGLSGWQGPRDGKDGCLQRLRYTGEPVRIIENAKVVKDGLELEFSFDLDPQTATNPEHWQGQMWDYLWSRNYGSDQYSVLEPGERKRDTLAVAKVELLSKRKVHLVLSDLKVCDQVFLKMDLQGTDGFRFLEEIYLTVHGVPEE
;
A
#
# COMPACT_ATOMS: atom_id res chain seq x y z
N TYR A 1 1.12 -23.06 -6.81
CA TYR A 1 2.16 -23.74 -7.61
C TYR A 1 3.49 -23.58 -6.90
N LEU A 2 4.36 -24.59 -6.97
CA LEU A 2 5.79 -24.45 -6.71
C LEU A 2 6.49 -24.08 -8.02
N VAL A 3 7.41 -23.13 -7.95
CA VAL A 3 8.19 -22.67 -9.11
C VAL A 3 9.66 -22.87 -8.79
N SER A 4 10.37 -23.58 -9.67
CA SER A 4 11.78 -23.93 -9.52
C SER A 4 12.60 -23.49 -10.74
N GLY A 5 13.92 -23.41 -10.59
CA GLY A 5 14.80 -22.86 -11.63
C GLY A 5 14.77 -21.34 -11.74
N VAL A 6 14.35 -20.65 -10.66
CA VAL A 6 14.29 -19.19 -10.60
C VAL A 6 15.69 -18.62 -10.35
N ASP A 7 16.47 -18.48 -11.43
CA ASP A 7 17.83 -17.95 -11.40
C ASP A 7 17.96 -16.58 -12.11
N LYS A 8 19.19 -16.07 -12.29
CA LYS A 8 19.43 -14.78 -12.94
C LYS A 8 18.91 -14.73 -14.39
N SER A 9 18.99 -15.84 -15.12
CA SER A 9 18.62 -15.97 -16.53
C SER A 9 17.14 -16.23 -16.76
N LEU A 10 16.48 -16.94 -15.83
CA LEU A 10 15.14 -17.49 -16.00
C LEU A 10 14.98 -18.35 -17.26
N SER A 11 16.08 -18.93 -17.77
CA SER A 11 16.08 -19.71 -19.01
C SER A 11 15.34 -21.05 -18.91
N HIS A 12 15.31 -21.63 -17.71
CA HIS A 12 14.69 -22.94 -17.44
C HIS A 12 13.86 -22.88 -16.16
N VAL A 13 12.60 -22.45 -16.27
CA VAL A 13 11.66 -22.38 -15.15
C VAL A 13 10.69 -23.55 -15.22
N THR A 14 10.57 -24.30 -14.11
CA THR A 14 9.65 -25.44 -14.01
C THR A 14 8.54 -25.17 -13.01
N TRP A 15 7.32 -25.50 -13.40
CA TRP A 15 6.11 -25.30 -12.61
C TRP A 15 5.53 -26.63 -12.18
N LYS A 16 5.24 -26.78 -10.89
CA LYS A 16 4.49 -27.90 -10.36
C LYS A 16 3.29 -27.40 -9.56
N ARG A 17 2.11 -27.94 -9.81
CA ARG A 17 0.93 -27.59 -9.00
C ARG A 17 1.09 -28.21 -7.62
N PHE A 18 1.05 -27.38 -6.57
CA PHE A 18 1.19 -27.84 -5.19
C PHE A 18 -0.16 -28.27 -4.59
N ALA A 19 -1.19 -27.44 -4.77
CA ALA A 19 -2.53 -27.71 -4.27
C ALA A 19 -3.58 -27.17 -5.26
N ALA A 20 -4.79 -27.72 -5.19
CA ALA A 20 -5.97 -27.28 -5.92
C ALA A 20 -7.21 -27.44 -5.03
N GLY A 21 -8.36 -26.89 -5.45
CA GLY A 21 -9.62 -27.05 -4.72
C GLY A 21 -9.78 -26.16 -3.47
N LEU A 22 -8.92 -25.17 -3.30
CA LEU A 22 -9.05 -24.17 -2.24
C LEU A 22 -10.18 -23.18 -2.53
N PHE A 23 -10.90 -22.74 -1.50
CA PHE A 23 -12.02 -21.82 -1.65
C PHE A 23 -11.53 -20.36 -1.74
N GLU A 24 -11.33 -19.91 -2.97
CA GLU A 24 -10.90 -18.53 -3.31
C GLU A 24 -9.67 -18.05 -2.52
N PRO A 25 -8.49 -18.67 -2.76
CA PRO A 25 -7.27 -18.31 -2.04
C PRO A 25 -6.77 -16.90 -2.41
N PHE A 26 -6.48 -16.07 -1.42
CA PHE A 26 -6.12 -14.64 -1.63
C PHE A 26 -4.86 -14.16 -0.88
N GLY A 27 -4.24 -15.05 -0.09
CA GLY A 27 -3.00 -14.79 0.64
C GLY A 27 -2.19 -16.06 0.80
N VAL A 28 -0.86 -15.96 0.71
CA VAL A 28 0.06 -17.10 0.92
C VAL A 28 1.22 -16.66 1.80
N ARG A 29 1.56 -17.51 2.77
CA ARG A 29 2.74 -17.37 3.63
C ARG A 29 3.45 -18.69 3.82
N VAL A 30 4.77 -18.67 3.86
CA VAL A 30 5.60 -19.82 4.18
C VAL A 30 6.27 -19.55 5.51
N VAL A 31 6.04 -20.41 6.50
CA VAL A 31 6.62 -20.33 7.85
C VAL A 31 7.29 -21.67 8.12
N ASP A 32 8.61 -21.67 8.33
CA ASP A 32 9.40 -22.87 8.58
C ASP A 32 9.14 -24.02 7.57
N GLY A 33 9.08 -23.66 6.29
CA GLY A 33 8.79 -24.58 5.18
C GLY A 33 7.33 -24.98 5.02
N THR A 34 6.46 -24.63 5.98
CA THR A 34 5.03 -24.92 5.94
C THR A 34 4.26 -23.83 5.20
N ILE A 35 3.37 -24.22 4.29
CA ILE A 35 2.58 -23.29 3.48
C ILE A 35 1.22 -23.04 4.14
N TYR A 36 0.92 -21.77 4.36
CA TYR A 36 -0.35 -21.26 4.86
C TYR A 36 -1.05 -20.45 3.77
N VAL A 37 -2.36 -20.64 3.63
CA VAL A 37 -3.17 -19.99 2.60
C VAL A 37 -4.45 -19.44 3.19
N THR A 38 -4.66 -18.12 3.04
CA THR A 38 -5.94 -17.49 3.35
C THR A 38 -6.95 -17.86 2.27
N CYS A 39 -8.09 -18.41 2.69
CA CYS A 39 -9.26 -18.72 1.88
C CYS A 39 -10.47 -17.94 2.40
N ARG A 40 -11.54 -17.86 1.61
CA ARG A 40 -12.77 -17.16 2.02
C ARG A 40 -13.37 -17.73 3.31
N ASP A 41 -13.15 -19.01 3.60
CA ASP A 41 -13.64 -19.74 4.76
C ASP A 41 -12.62 -19.92 5.91
N GLY A 42 -11.47 -19.25 5.83
CA GLY A 42 -10.50 -19.22 6.93
C GLY A 42 -9.05 -19.38 6.48
N LEU A 43 -8.21 -19.93 7.37
CA LEU A 43 -6.78 -20.12 7.13
C LEU A 43 -6.47 -21.61 7.00
N LYS A 44 -5.85 -21.99 5.88
CA LYS A 44 -5.49 -23.38 5.60
C LYS A 44 -4.00 -23.60 5.80
N ARG A 45 -3.62 -24.72 6.40
CA ARG A 45 -2.22 -25.20 6.51
C ARG A 45 -2.07 -26.43 5.61
N LEU A 46 -1.14 -26.36 4.68
CA LEU A 46 -0.94 -27.39 3.66
C LEU A 46 0.21 -28.31 4.05
N HIS A 47 -0.02 -29.61 3.98
CA HIS A 47 0.95 -30.64 4.34
C HIS A 47 1.33 -31.49 3.14
N ASP A 48 2.62 -31.69 2.93
CA ASP A 48 3.22 -32.63 1.98
C ASP A 48 4.01 -33.64 2.82
N PHE A 49 3.40 -34.79 3.12
CA PHE A 49 3.94 -35.77 4.05
C PHE A 49 4.97 -36.69 3.37
N ASP A 50 4.85 -36.91 2.07
CA ASP A 50 5.77 -37.73 1.30
C ASP A 50 6.89 -36.94 0.59
N ASN A 51 6.86 -35.61 0.71
CA ASN A 51 7.81 -34.65 0.10
C ASN A 51 7.84 -34.73 -1.42
N ASN A 52 6.73 -35.08 -2.07
CA ASN A 52 6.68 -35.19 -3.52
C ASN A 52 6.49 -33.81 -4.19
N GLY A 53 6.20 -32.74 -3.45
CA GLY A 53 5.91 -31.41 -3.96
C GLY A 53 4.43 -31.16 -4.27
N GLU A 54 3.53 -31.89 -3.60
CA GLU A 54 2.06 -31.73 -3.64
C GLU A 54 1.50 -31.82 -2.22
N ALA A 55 0.41 -31.10 -1.95
CA ALA A 55 -0.26 -31.18 -0.67
C ALA A 55 -1.11 -32.47 -0.59
N ASP A 56 -0.77 -33.34 0.35
CA ASP A 56 -1.53 -34.55 0.71
C ASP A 56 -2.74 -34.22 1.58
N PHE A 57 -2.60 -33.21 2.43
CA PHE A 57 -3.64 -32.81 3.38
C PHE A 57 -3.75 -31.29 3.48
N ILE A 58 -4.99 -30.82 3.42
CA ILE A 58 -5.35 -29.42 3.60
C ILE A 58 -6.03 -29.31 4.96
N GLU A 59 -5.27 -28.87 5.96
CA GLU A 59 -5.79 -28.67 7.30
C GLU A 59 -6.51 -27.32 7.39
N ALA A 60 -7.70 -27.33 8.01
CA ALA A 60 -8.35 -26.12 8.46
C ALA A 60 -7.67 -25.61 9.74
N PHE A 61 -6.54 -24.90 9.58
CA PHE A 61 -5.78 -24.32 10.68
C PHE A 61 -6.63 -23.32 11.50
N TRP A 62 -7.55 -22.64 10.83
CA TRP A 62 -8.69 -21.96 11.44
C TRP A 62 -9.85 -21.91 10.46
N ASN A 63 -11.08 -22.10 10.96
CA ASN A 63 -12.32 -21.93 10.19
C ASN A 63 -13.00 -20.63 10.59
N ASP A 64 -13.34 -19.81 9.59
CA ASP A 64 -14.08 -18.58 9.80
C ASP A 64 -15.56 -18.90 10.04
N ASP A 65 -16.10 -18.40 11.15
CA ASP A 65 -17.53 -18.42 11.46
C ASP A 65 -18.31 -17.28 10.77
N ASP A 66 -17.60 -16.35 10.14
CA ASP A 66 -18.14 -15.14 9.52
C ASP A 66 -17.91 -15.14 8.00
N VAL A 67 -18.48 -16.11 7.29
CA VAL A 67 -18.29 -16.25 5.83
C VAL A 67 -19.45 -15.62 5.06
N SER A 68 -19.13 -14.74 4.11
CA SER A 68 -20.12 -14.15 3.21
C SER A 68 -19.96 -14.69 1.79
N CYS A 69 -21.08 -15.01 1.13
CA CYS A 69 -21.11 -15.48 -0.25
C CYS A 69 -21.20 -14.35 -1.29
N MET A 70 -21.09 -13.09 -0.86
CA MET A 70 -21.16 -11.93 -1.75
C MET A 70 -19.86 -11.79 -2.57
N PHE A 71 -19.97 -11.23 -3.78
CA PHE A 71 -18.89 -11.25 -4.76
C PHE A 71 -17.59 -10.51 -4.37
N HIS A 72 -17.64 -9.63 -3.36
CA HIS A 72 -16.50 -8.85 -2.85
C HIS A 72 -16.01 -9.32 -1.47
N ALA A 73 -16.59 -10.38 -0.90
CA ALA A 73 -16.31 -10.88 0.44
C ALA A 73 -15.06 -11.76 0.50
N TYR A 74 -13.89 -11.19 0.21
CA TYR A 74 -12.62 -11.90 0.27
C TYR A 74 -11.92 -11.70 1.63
N ASN A 75 -11.11 -12.69 2.01
CA ASN A 75 -10.09 -12.57 3.03
C ASN A 75 -8.76 -12.25 2.32
N PHE A 76 -8.31 -11.01 2.40
CA PHE A 76 -7.19 -10.47 1.65
C PHE A 76 -5.85 -10.64 2.36
N ASP A 77 -4.84 -11.03 1.58
CA ASP A 77 -3.44 -11.15 1.99
C ASP A 77 -3.21 -12.18 3.11
N LEU A 78 -1.93 -12.34 3.49
CA LEU A 78 -1.50 -13.08 4.66
C LEU A 78 -0.11 -12.59 5.08
N GLN A 79 -0.02 -12.03 6.27
CA GLN A 79 1.22 -11.55 6.88
C GLN A 79 1.47 -12.24 8.22
N THR A 80 2.71 -12.17 8.70
CA THR A 80 3.11 -12.71 10.01
C THR A 80 3.93 -11.69 10.78
N ASP A 81 3.67 -11.52 12.07
CA ASP A 81 4.54 -10.75 12.97
C ASP A 81 5.75 -11.59 13.43
N SER A 82 6.63 -10.99 14.25
CA SER A 82 7.79 -11.69 14.84
C SER A 82 7.43 -12.73 15.91
N ASN A 83 6.21 -12.70 16.45
CA ASN A 83 5.69 -13.69 17.40
C ASN A 83 5.06 -14.90 16.71
N GLY A 84 4.96 -14.90 15.38
CA GLY A 84 4.35 -15.97 14.59
C GLY A 84 2.83 -15.88 14.46
N ASN A 85 2.22 -14.76 14.89
CA ASN A 85 0.80 -14.52 14.65
C ASN A 85 0.56 -14.22 13.17
N PHE A 86 -0.53 -14.74 12.63
CA PHE A 86 -0.98 -14.49 11.27
C PHE A 86 -1.98 -13.34 11.23
N TYR A 87 -1.91 -12.51 10.19
CA TYR A 87 -2.81 -11.39 9.97
C TYR A 87 -3.32 -11.35 8.52
N PHE A 88 -4.60 -11.01 8.37
CA PHE A 88 -5.25 -10.77 7.07
C PHE A 88 -6.39 -9.77 7.23
N ALA A 89 -6.86 -9.20 6.12
CA ALA A 89 -7.93 -8.19 6.10
C ALA A 89 -9.22 -8.76 5.51
N LYS A 90 -10.37 -8.43 6.09
CA LYS A 90 -11.70 -8.75 5.56
C LYS A 90 -12.33 -7.56 4.87
N ALA A 91 -13.10 -7.78 3.82
CA ALA A 91 -13.94 -6.74 3.22
C ALA A 91 -15.02 -6.26 4.20
N GLY A 92 -15.33 -4.96 4.17
CA GLY A 92 -16.42 -4.36 4.95
C GLY A 92 -17.59 -3.83 4.12
N GLN A 93 -17.39 -3.62 2.82
CA GLN A 93 -18.47 -3.28 1.88
C GLN A 93 -18.80 -4.45 0.96
N TYR A 94 -20.05 -4.49 0.51
CA TYR A 94 -20.57 -5.55 -0.37
C TYR A 94 -20.40 -6.95 0.22
N THR A 95 -20.55 -7.06 1.54
CA THR A 95 -20.49 -8.32 2.28
C THR A 95 -21.70 -8.45 3.20
N GLN A 96 -21.90 -9.65 3.73
CA GLN A 96 -22.81 -9.93 4.84
C GLN A 96 -22.03 -10.33 6.09
N HIS A 97 -20.79 -9.86 6.22
CA HIS A 97 -20.00 -10.17 7.40
C HIS A 97 -20.61 -9.52 8.64
N HIS A 98 -20.67 -10.27 9.73
CA HIS A 98 -21.05 -9.74 11.04
C HIS A 98 -19.86 -9.05 11.74
N ARG A 99 -18.61 -9.27 11.28
CA ARG A 99 -17.40 -8.51 11.67
C ARG A 99 -16.79 -7.82 10.43
N PRO A 100 -17.48 -6.83 9.83
CA PRO A 100 -17.11 -6.25 8.54
C PRO A 100 -15.81 -5.44 8.62
N GLY A 101 -15.01 -5.49 7.55
CA GLY A 101 -13.91 -4.55 7.37
C GLY A 101 -12.82 -4.69 8.42
N SER A 102 -12.58 -5.92 8.90
CA SER A 102 -11.75 -6.21 10.06
C SER A 102 -10.34 -6.64 9.69
N ILE A 103 -9.39 -6.33 10.56
CA ILE A 103 -8.09 -7.01 10.62
C ILE A 103 -8.19 -8.15 11.60
N MET A 104 -7.97 -9.34 11.09
CA MET A 104 -8.04 -10.59 11.85
C MET A 104 -6.62 -10.99 12.26
N ARG A 105 -6.46 -11.45 13.51
CA ARG A 105 -5.23 -12.08 14.02
C ARG A 105 -5.51 -13.52 14.42
N ILE A 106 -4.68 -14.45 13.96
CA ILE A 106 -4.69 -15.87 14.37
C ILE A 106 -3.35 -16.16 15.03
N PRO A 107 -3.32 -16.75 16.23
CA PRO A 107 -2.06 -17.06 16.90
C PRO A 107 -1.34 -18.26 16.26
N PRO A 108 -0.05 -18.47 16.52
CA PRO A 108 0.75 -19.52 15.88
C PRO A 108 0.25 -20.96 16.12
N GLU A 109 -0.52 -21.20 17.18
CA GLU A 109 -1.18 -22.47 17.46
C GLU A 109 -2.46 -22.71 16.63
N GLY A 110 -3.05 -21.67 16.07
CA GLY A 110 -4.29 -21.73 15.29
C GLY A 110 -5.55 -21.93 16.12
N GLY A 111 -6.64 -22.33 15.46
CA GLY A 111 -7.91 -22.72 16.09
C GLY A 111 -8.88 -21.57 16.41
N TYR A 112 -8.40 -20.34 16.63
CA TYR A 112 -9.26 -19.16 16.81
C TYR A 112 -8.68 -17.92 16.13
N ALA A 113 -9.52 -16.88 15.97
CA ALA A 113 -9.10 -15.58 15.49
C ALA A 113 -9.71 -14.47 16.35
N GLU A 114 -9.03 -13.33 16.41
CA GLU A 114 -9.52 -12.11 17.04
C GLU A 114 -9.57 -10.96 16.04
N VAL A 115 -10.46 -10.00 16.30
CA VAL A 115 -10.51 -8.73 15.55
C VAL A 115 -9.61 -7.73 16.25
N VAL A 116 -8.56 -7.29 15.55
CA VAL A 116 -7.57 -6.33 16.05
C VAL A 116 -7.98 -4.89 15.76
N ALA A 117 -8.49 -4.63 14.56
CA ALA A 117 -8.94 -3.31 14.12
C ALA A 117 -10.07 -3.44 13.08
N TRP A 118 -10.75 -2.34 12.75
CA TRP A 118 -11.92 -2.38 11.86
C TRP A 118 -12.13 -1.11 11.04
N GLY A 119 -13.21 -1.04 10.26
CA GLY A 119 -13.52 0.12 9.43
C GLY A 119 -12.85 0.10 8.06
N LEU A 120 -12.46 -1.07 7.54
CA LEU A 120 -12.02 -1.23 6.16
C LEU A 120 -13.21 -1.44 5.23
N ARG A 121 -13.07 -0.99 3.98
CA ARG A 121 -14.09 -1.07 2.93
C ARG A 121 -13.85 -2.29 2.04
N THR A 122 -12.77 -2.25 1.26
CA THR A 122 -12.36 -3.27 0.28
C THR A 122 -10.82 -3.35 0.26
N PRO A 123 -10.21 -3.87 1.34
CA PRO A 123 -8.77 -3.75 1.60
C PRO A 123 -7.97 -4.82 0.85
N ASN A 124 -7.73 -4.62 -0.45
CA ASN A 124 -7.07 -5.64 -1.27
C ASN A 124 -5.63 -5.95 -0.85
N GLY A 125 -4.94 -5.00 -0.21
CA GLY A 125 -3.52 -5.09 0.07
C GLY A 125 -3.18 -4.90 1.54
N MET A 126 -2.27 -5.74 2.03
CA MET A 126 -1.67 -5.61 3.36
C MET A 126 -0.15 -5.71 3.24
N GLY A 127 0.57 -5.08 4.16
CA GLY A 127 2.00 -5.19 4.31
C GLY A 127 2.41 -5.15 5.77
N LYS A 128 3.70 -5.36 6.00
CA LYS A 128 4.32 -5.25 7.31
C LYS A 128 5.59 -4.42 7.17
N LEU A 129 5.75 -3.45 8.06
CA LEU A 129 6.97 -2.67 8.20
C LEU A 129 8.06 -3.50 8.88
N PHE A 130 9.26 -2.94 8.98
CA PHE A 130 10.41 -3.60 9.60
C PHE A 130 10.25 -3.81 11.12
N ASP A 131 9.33 -3.07 11.75
CA ASP A 131 9.09 -3.02 13.20
C ASP A 131 7.76 -3.68 13.60
N ASP A 132 7.24 -4.60 12.78
CA ASP A 132 5.96 -5.30 12.97
C ASP A 132 4.70 -4.43 12.95
N ARG A 133 4.80 -3.12 12.69
CA ARG A 133 3.61 -2.34 12.34
C ARG A 133 3.05 -2.81 11.00
N PHE A 134 1.73 -2.90 10.90
CA PHE A 134 1.05 -3.36 9.69
C PHE A 134 0.51 -2.20 8.87
N THR A 135 0.62 -2.31 7.55
CA THR A 135 -0.02 -1.38 6.62
C THR A 135 -1.16 -2.08 5.91
N VAL A 136 -2.23 -1.34 5.62
CA VAL A 136 -3.34 -1.85 4.81
C VAL A 136 -3.74 -0.78 3.82
N SER A 137 -3.81 -1.15 2.55
CA SER A 137 -4.38 -0.29 1.54
C SER A 137 -5.87 -0.56 1.36
N ASP A 138 -6.64 0.50 1.14
CA ASP A 138 -8.06 0.42 0.84
C ASP A 138 -8.42 1.15 -0.45
N ASN A 139 -9.44 0.65 -1.14
CA ASN A 139 -9.90 1.21 -2.41
C ASN A 139 -11.01 2.24 -2.18
N GLN A 140 -10.97 3.31 -2.97
CA GLN A 140 -11.99 4.37 -2.97
C GLN A 140 -13.41 3.82 -3.14
N GLY A 141 -14.37 4.41 -2.42
CA GLY A 141 -15.80 4.17 -2.57
C GLY A 141 -16.60 4.80 -1.43
N PRO A 142 -17.78 4.26 -1.04
CA PRO A 142 -18.53 4.79 0.09
C PRO A 142 -17.67 4.85 1.35
N TRP A 143 -17.63 6.02 1.98
CA TRP A 143 -16.82 6.30 3.18
C TRP A 143 -15.31 6.17 2.99
N MET A 144 -14.82 5.95 1.77
CA MET A 144 -13.41 5.95 1.39
C MET A 144 -13.18 7.03 0.33
N PRO A 145 -12.80 8.26 0.72
CA PRO A 145 -12.75 9.42 -0.18
C PRO A 145 -11.81 9.26 -1.36
N ALA A 146 -10.66 8.60 -1.15
CA ALA A 146 -9.69 8.20 -2.15
C ALA A 146 -9.14 6.80 -1.79
N GLY A 147 -8.30 6.23 -2.66
CA GLY A 147 -7.45 5.12 -2.24
C GLY A 147 -6.53 5.57 -1.11
N LYS A 148 -6.09 4.67 -0.25
CA LYS A 148 -5.22 5.04 0.88
C LYS A 148 -4.36 3.89 1.35
N ILE A 149 -3.32 4.19 2.11
CA ILE A 149 -2.60 3.22 2.94
C ILE A 149 -2.68 3.70 4.39
N SER A 150 -3.22 2.87 5.28
CA SER A 150 -3.30 3.13 6.72
C SER A 150 -2.27 2.30 7.47
N LEU A 151 -1.72 2.88 8.54
CA LEU A 151 -0.98 2.14 9.57
C LEU A 151 -1.99 1.56 10.56
N ILE A 152 -1.91 0.25 10.82
CA ILE A 152 -2.88 -0.45 11.64
C ILE A 152 -2.46 -0.45 13.10
N GLU A 153 -3.34 0.06 13.95
CA GLU A 153 -3.23 0.12 15.40
C GLU A 153 -4.37 -0.72 16.03
N PRO A 154 -4.09 -1.48 17.11
CA PRO A 154 -5.14 -2.21 17.82
C PRO A 154 -6.26 -1.29 18.31
N GLY A 155 -7.50 -1.63 17.99
CA GLY A 155 -8.69 -0.84 18.31
C GLY A 155 -9.01 0.28 17.31
N GLY A 156 -8.19 0.45 16.26
CA GLY A 156 -8.38 1.51 15.28
C GLY A 156 -9.62 1.33 14.40
N PHE A 157 -10.19 2.45 13.97
CA PHE A 157 -11.32 2.54 13.03
C PHE A 157 -10.92 3.29 11.76
N TYR A 158 -10.90 2.60 10.61
CA TYR A 158 -10.38 3.15 9.36
C TYR A 158 -11.45 3.72 8.41
N GLY A 159 -12.63 4.06 8.92
CA GLY A 159 -13.57 4.97 8.26
C GLY A 159 -14.73 4.35 7.49
N ASN A 160 -14.75 3.05 7.18
CA ASN A 160 -15.90 2.45 6.49
C ASN A 160 -17.07 2.25 7.46
N MET A 161 -18.23 2.80 7.09
CA MET A 161 -19.44 2.71 7.92
C MET A 161 -20.31 1.48 7.55
N PRO A 162 -21.17 1.01 8.48
CA PRO A 162 -22.00 -0.18 8.31
C PRO A 162 -23.04 -0.05 7.19
N ILE A 163 -23.41 -1.18 6.58
CA ILE A 163 -24.45 -1.23 5.51
C ILE A 163 -25.75 -1.93 5.90
N ASN A 164 -25.83 -2.51 7.10
CA ASN A 164 -27.04 -3.13 7.63
C ASN A 164 -27.11 -3.00 9.15
N ASP A 165 -28.24 -3.38 9.75
CA ASP A 165 -28.49 -3.20 11.18
C ASP A 165 -27.58 -4.04 12.08
N GLU A 166 -27.19 -5.24 11.65
CA GLU A 166 -26.29 -6.11 12.40
C GLU A 166 -24.88 -5.49 12.51
N GLN A 167 -24.33 -5.07 11.37
CA GLN A 167 -23.04 -4.37 11.32
C GLN A 167 -23.09 -3.04 12.07
N LYS A 168 -24.25 -2.36 12.05
CA LYS A 168 -24.46 -1.13 12.81
C LYS A 168 -24.39 -1.39 14.31
N ALA A 169 -25.08 -2.43 14.80
CA ALA A 169 -25.02 -2.83 16.20
C ALA A 169 -23.59 -3.20 16.61
N TRP A 170 -22.90 -3.99 15.77
CA TRP A 170 -21.52 -4.40 16.00
C TRP A 170 -20.55 -3.22 16.11
N LEU A 171 -20.60 -2.27 15.17
CA LEU A 171 -19.73 -1.10 15.21
C LEU A 171 -20.06 -0.19 16.40
N THR A 172 -21.36 -0.02 16.70
CA THR A 172 -21.82 0.80 17.83
C THR A 172 -21.28 0.27 19.15
N GLU A 173 -21.33 -1.05 19.38
CA GLU A 173 -20.78 -1.69 20.58
C GLU A 173 -19.28 -1.42 20.72
N ARG A 174 -18.51 -1.56 19.64
CA ARG A 174 -17.06 -1.35 19.63
C ARG A 174 -16.64 0.12 19.72
N SER A 175 -17.56 1.04 19.48
CA SER A 175 -17.33 2.48 19.43
C SER A 175 -17.93 3.20 20.64
N GLY A 176 -18.07 2.49 21.77
CA GLY A 176 -18.55 3.08 23.03
C GLY A 176 -20.04 3.40 23.07
N GLY A 177 -20.85 2.70 22.27
CA GLY A 177 -22.31 2.82 22.27
C GLY A 177 -22.88 3.83 21.26
N GLN A 178 -22.03 4.45 20.44
CA GLN A 178 -22.43 5.33 19.34
C GLN A 178 -21.58 5.07 18.10
N LEU A 179 -22.07 5.45 16.92
CA LEU A 179 -21.27 5.35 15.71
C LEU A 179 -20.15 6.39 15.70
N PRO A 180 -18.96 6.07 15.15
CA PRO A 180 -17.87 7.04 15.03
C PRO A 180 -18.25 8.24 14.15
N GLU A 181 -17.78 9.43 14.54
CA GLU A 181 -17.89 10.68 13.77
C GLU A 181 -16.58 11.06 13.07
N THR A 182 -15.53 10.28 13.28
CA THR A 182 -14.21 10.42 12.69
C THR A 182 -13.57 9.04 12.54
N PHE A 183 -12.37 8.97 11.97
CA PHE A 183 -11.63 7.75 11.75
C PHE A 183 -10.13 7.99 11.87
N ASP A 184 -9.36 6.91 12.00
CA ASP A 184 -7.91 6.96 12.03
C ASP A 184 -7.36 7.21 10.62
N GLU A 185 -6.74 8.37 10.48
CA GLU A 185 -6.22 8.88 9.21
C GLU A 185 -5.14 7.95 8.60
N PRO A 186 -5.11 7.79 7.26
CA PRO A 186 -4.08 7.00 6.59
C PRO A 186 -2.72 7.71 6.60
N ILE A 187 -1.63 6.97 6.45
CA ILE A 187 -0.29 7.58 6.29
C ILE A 187 -0.14 8.28 4.92
N ILE A 188 -0.93 7.85 3.93
CA ILE A 188 -0.96 8.45 2.59
C ILE A 188 -2.33 8.23 1.93
N TRP A 189 -2.86 9.28 1.34
CA TRP A 189 -3.97 9.25 0.38
C TRP A 189 -3.44 9.07 -1.05
N MET A 190 -4.21 8.35 -1.87
CA MET A 190 -3.87 8.02 -3.25
C MET A 190 -5.10 8.28 -4.14
N PRO A 191 -5.15 9.41 -4.88
CA PRO A 191 -6.25 9.70 -5.79
C PRO A 191 -6.26 8.69 -6.95
N GLN A 192 -7.42 8.52 -7.62
CA GLN A 192 -7.53 7.61 -8.75
C GLN A 192 -6.52 7.92 -9.88
N GLU A 193 -6.19 9.20 -10.08
CA GLU A 193 -5.18 9.59 -11.06
C GLU A 193 -3.79 9.00 -10.75
N LEU A 194 -3.47 8.78 -9.47
CA LEU A 194 -2.23 8.13 -9.03
C LEU A 194 -2.37 6.61 -9.01
N ASP A 195 -3.41 6.10 -8.33
CA ASP A 195 -3.74 4.68 -8.25
C ASP A 195 -5.27 4.49 -8.17
N ASN A 196 -5.83 3.85 -9.19
CA ASN A 196 -7.27 3.60 -9.29
C ASN A 196 -7.71 2.30 -8.61
N SER A 197 -6.78 1.41 -8.25
CA SER A 197 -7.09 0.27 -7.41
C SER A 197 -5.85 -0.29 -6.71
N CYS A 198 -5.84 -0.18 -5.39
CA CYS A 198 -4.71 -0.50 -4.55
C CYS A 198 -4.48 -2.02 -4.45
N GLY A 199 -3.21 -2.42 -4.45
CA GLY A 199 -2.74 -3.78 -4.19
C GLY A 199 -1.91 -3.86 -2.91
N GLY A 200 -1.15 -4.95 -2.70
CA GLY A 200 -0.36 -5.21 -1.49
C GLY A 200 0.80 -4.25 -1.23
N GLN A 201 1.41 -4.39 -0.05
CA GLN A 201 2.65 -3.69 0.29
C GLN A 201 3.71 -4.65 0.83
N ILE A 202 4.97 -4.25 0.71
CA ILE A 202 6.11 -4.97 1.29
C ILE A 202 7.21 -4.00 1.72
N TRP A 203 7.75 -4.20 2.91
CA TRP A 203 9.02 -3.61 3.28
C TRP A 203 10.16 -4.43 2.67
N VAL A 204 10.97 -3.81 1.82
CA VAL A 204 12.14 -4.48 1.22
C VAL A 204 13.38 -4.16 2.04
N SER A 205 13.99 -5.15 2.69
CA SER A 205 15.19 -4.98 3.52
C SER A 205 16.47 -5.54 2.90
N ASP A 206 16.37 -6.28 1.78
CA ASP A 206 17.53 -6.89 1.16
C ASP A 206 18.32 -5.85 0.35
N GLU A 207 19.56 -5.57 0.76
CA GLU A 207 20.44 -4.59 0.10
C GLU A 207 20.73 -4.92 -1.37
N ARG A 208 20.57 -6.19 -1.79
CA ARG A 208 20.72 -6.60 -3.20
C ARG A 208 19.61 -6.03 -4.10
N PHE A 209 18.54 -5.50 -3.52
CA PHE A 209 17.51 -4.74 -4.25
C PHE A 209 17.93 -3.29 -4.52
N GLY A 210 19.12 -2.88 -4.09
CA GLY A 210 19.72 -1.61 -4.46
C GLY A 210 19.05 -0.41 -3.79
N PRO A 211 18.90 0.74 -4.49
CA PRO A 211 18.48 2.01 -3.89
C PRO A 211 17.09 2.03 -3.22
N LEU A 212 16.26 1.02 -3.52
CA LEU A 212 14.92 0.87 -2.93
C LEU A 212 14.91 -0.07 -1.71
N SER A 213 16.05 -0.62 -1.31
CA SER A 213 16.16 -1.31 -0.02
C SER A 213 15.95 -0.33 1.13
N GLY A 214 15.36 -0.81 2.22
CA GLY A 214 14.93 -0.01 3.36
C GLY A 214 13.68 0.83 3.09
N ARG A 215 12.82 0.42 2.14
CA ARG A 215 11.58 1.16 1.80
C ARG A 215 10.34 0.27 1.79
N LEU A 216 9.21 0.91 2.03
CA LEU A 216 7.90 0.36 1.74
C LEU A 216 7.62 0.49 0.25
N ILE A 217 7.32 -0.63 -0.40
CA ILE A 217 6.88 -0.71 -1.79
C ILE A 217 5.38 -1.03 -1.81
N HIS A 218 4.62 -0.27 -2.59
CA HIS A 218 3.21 -0.49 -2.84
C HIS A 218 3.01 -1.01 -4.27
N SER A 219 2.06 -1.93 -4.46
CA SER A 219 1.61 -2.35 -5.79
C SER A 219 0.22 -1.82 -6.09
N SER A 220 -0.04 -1.46 -7.35
CA SER A 220 -1.38 -1.18 -7.86
C SER A 220 -1.95 -2.38 -8.62
N TYR A 221 -3.15 -2.77 -8.25
CA TYR A 221 -3.95 -3.73 -9.01
C TYR A 221 -4.50 -3.11 -10.30
N GLY A 222 -4.99 -1.87 -10.24
CA GLY A 222 -5.62 -1.23 -11.39
C GLY A 222 -4.61 -0.90 -12.49
N LYS A 223 -3.47 -0.31 -12.13
CA LYS A 223 -2.48 0.11 -13.12
C LYS A 223 -1.40 -0.93 -13.41
N GLY A 224 -1.20 -1.91 -12.53
CA GLY A 224 -0.05 -2.81 -12.61
C GLY A 224 1.26 -2.06 -12.41
N TRP A 225 1.23 -0.98 -11.62
CA TRP A 225 2.41 -0.18 -11.29
C TRP A 225 2.91 -0.52 -9.90
N LEU A 226 4.17 -0.20 -9.65
CA LEU A 226 4.73 -0.21 -8.30
C LEU A 226 5.08 1.22 -7.90
N TYR A 227 5.08 1.46 -6.60
CA TYR A 227 5.41 2.75 -6.00
C TYR A 227 6.34 2.51 -4.83
N TYR A 228 7.18 3.49 -4.53
CA TYR A 228 7.97 3.50 -3.32
C TYR A 228 7.57 4.67 -2.44
N LEU A 229 7.68 4.49 -1.12
CA LEU A 229 7.29 5.50 -0.15
C LEU A 229 8.48 6.02 0.63
N SER A 230 8.41 7.28 1.07
CA SER A 230 9.23 7.82 2.15
C SER A 230 8.33 8.10 3.35
N LEU A 231 8.67 7.52 4.50
CA LEU A 231 7.91 7.69 5.75
C LEU A 231 8.55 8.78 6.60
N GLN A 232 7.73 9.56 7.29
CA GLN A 232 8.15 10.61 8.20
C GLN A 232 7.27 10.58 9.47
N GLU A 233 7.91 10.56 10.63
CA GLU A 233 7.22 10.75 11.92
C GLU A 233 7.23 12.24 12.29
N VAL A 234 6.06 12.83 12.54
CA VAL A 234 5.90 14.23 12.97
C VAL A 234 4.89 14.27 14.11
N GLY A 235 5.29 14.78 15.28
CA GLY A 235 4.38 14.93 16.42
C GLY A 235 3.68 13.64 16.87
N GLY A 236 4.34 12.48 16.72
CA GLY A 236 3.76 11.16 17.04
C GLY A 236 2.80 10.59 16.00
N LYS A 237 2.66 11.24 14.83
CA LYS A 237 1.94 10.71 13.67
C LYS A 237 2.89 10.36 12.55
N THR A 238 2.62 9.24 11.89
CA THR A 238 3.30 8.87 10.65
C THR A 238 2.58 9.50 9.46
N GLN A 239 3.33 10.19 8.61
CA GLN A 239 2.88 10.66 7.30
C GLN A 239 3.87 10.19 6.24
N ALA A 240 3.44 10.16 4.98
CA ALA A 240 4.27 9.62 3.92
C ALA A 240 4.18 10.42 2.63
N SER A 241 5.17 10.15 1.77
CA SER A 241 5.17 10.49 0.36
C SER A 241 5.19 9.21 -0.47
N ILE A 242 4.71 9.29 -1.71
CA ILE A 242 4.66 8.18 -2.66
C ILE A 242 5.06 8.66 -4.07
N VAL A 243 5.88 7.85 -4.73
CA VAL A 243 6.36 8.08 -6.11
C VAL A 243 6.21 6.79 -6.91
N SER A 244 5.74 6.90 -8.15
CA SER A 244 5.60 5.76 -9.05
C SER A 244 6.95 5.30 -9.62
N LEU A 245 7.13 3.99 -9.76
CA LEU A 245 8.22 3.44 -10.56
C LEU A 245 7.85 3.52 -12.06
N PRO A 246 8.82 3.80 -12.95
CA PRO A 246 8.56 4.07 -14.37
C PRO A 246 8.36 2.78 -15.19
N HIS A 247 7.56 1.84 -14.68
CA HIS A 247 7.32 0.55 -15.31
C HIS A 247 5.91 0.04 -15.05
N GLN A 248 5.27 -0.47 -16.12
CA GLN A 248 4.01 -1.19 -16.04
C GLN A 248 4.26 -2.70 -16.13
N TRP A 249 3.62 -3.45 -15.23
CA TRP A 249 3.61 -4.89 -15.21
C TRP A 249 2.61 -5.46 -16.22
N ASP A 250 2.77 -6.74 -16.55
CA ASP A 250 1.94 -7.43 -17.53
C ASP A 250 0.49 -7.61 -17.07
N ALA A 251 0.19 -7.47 -15.78
CA ALA A 251 -1.16 -7.53 -15.22
C ALA A 251 -1.25 -6.66 -13.96
N GLY A 252 -2.45 -6.52 -13.41
CA GLY A 252 -2.63 -5.90 -12.10
C GLY A 252 -1.77 -6.63 -11.05
N VAL A 253 -1.12 -5.87 -10.16
CA VAL A 253 -0.21 -6.46 -9.17
C VAL A 253 -0.85 -6.38 -7.79
N MET A 254 -0.95 -7.53 -7.12
CA MET A 254 -1.66 -7.65 -5.83
C MET A 254 -0.74 -8.08 -4.70
N ARG A 255 0.21 -8.98 -4.96
CA ARG A 255 1.06 -9.57 -3.92
C ARG A 255 2.52 -9.42 -4.32
N LEU A 256 3.32 -8.93 -3.38
CA LEU A 256 4.75 -8.76 -3.53
C LEU A 256 5.49 -9.60 -2.48
N ARG A 257 6.60 -10.24 -2.87
CA ARG A 257 7.52 -10.95 -1.97
C ARG A 257 8.96 -10.77 -2.44
N THR A 258 9.87 -10.54 -1.52
CA THR A 258 11.30 -10.63 -1.79
C THR A 258 11.70 -12.10 -1.78
N ASN A 259 12.42 -12.56 -2.80
CA ASN A 259 12.97 -13.91 -2.82
C ASN A 259 14.29 -13.92 -2.04
N PRO A 260 14.41 -14.68 -0.93
CA PRO A 260 15.63 -14.69 -0.12
C PRO A 260 16.85 -15.23 -0.89
N HIS A 261 16.65 -16.03 -1.94
CA HIS A 261 17.74 -16.58 -2.73
C HIS A 261 18.52 -15.49 -3.50
N ASP A 262 17.82 -14.57 -4.17
CA ASP A 262 18.44 -13.54 -5.02
C ASP A 262 18.27 -12.09 -4.51
N GLY A 263 17.47 -11.90 -3.46
CA GLY A 263 17.18 -10.60 -2.85
C GLY A 263 16.33 -9.68 -3.73
N GLN A 264 15.71 -10.21 -4.79
CA GLN A 264 14.93 -9.42 -5.74
C GLN A 264 13.43 -9.49 -5.43
N LEU A 265 12.69 -8.54 -5.99
CA LEU A 265 11.26 -8.41 -5.75
C LEU A 265 10.46 -9.20 -6.79
N TYR A 266 9.58 -10.06 -6.33
CA TYR A 266 8.65 -10.84 -7.15
C TYR A 266 7.24 -10.38 -6.86
N GLY A 267 6.45 -10.23 -7.92
CA GLY A 267 5.06 -9.82 -7.82
C GLY A 267 4.15 -10.73 -8.62
N THR A 268 2.92 -10.87 -8.15
CA THR A 268 1.87 -11.57 -8.88
C THR A 268 0.53 -10.88 -8.74
N GLY A 269 -0.30 -11.10 -9.74
CA GLY A 269 -1.68 -10.69 -9.75
C GLY A 269 -2.34 -11.03 -11.07
N LEU A 270 -3.45 -10.36 -11.34
CA LEU A 270 -4.34 -10.62 -12.46
C LEU A 270 -4.91 -9.32 -13.00
N SER A 271 -5.40 -9.35 -14.23
CA SER A 271 -6.14 -8.22 -14.80
C SER A 271 -7.64 -8.48 -14.67
N GLY A 272 -8.36 -7.47 -14.17
CA GLY A 272 -9.81 -7.50 -14.06
C GLY A 272 -10.35 -6.08 -14.14
N TRP A 273 -11.10 -5.65 -13.12
CA TRP A 273 -11.66 -4.29 -13.05
C TRP A 273 -10.59 -3.21 -13.27
N GLN A 274 -10.77 -2.43 -14.35
CA GLN A 274 -9.86 -1.35 -14.75
C GLN A 274 -8.37 -1.73 -14.69
N GLY A 275 -8.05 -2.97 -15.10
CA GLY A 275 -6.67 -3.47 -15.12
C GLY A 275 -5.77 -2.69 -16.08
N PRO A 276 -4.46 -3.02 -16.09
CA PRO A 276 -3.49 -2.30 -16.90
C PRO A 276 -3.89 -2.30 -18.36
N ARG A 277 -3.55 -1.21 -19.05
CA ARG A 277 -3.73 -1.13 -20.49
C ARG A 277 -2.94 -2.26 -21.16
N ASP A 278 -3.62 -3.04 -22.00
CA ASP A 278 -3.07 -4.22 -22.69
C ASP A 278 -2.54 -5.30 -21.73
N GLY A 279 -3.06 -5.34 -20.49
CA GLY A 279 -2.72 -6.33 -19.48
C GLY A 279 -3.17 -7.75 -19.86
N LYS A 280 -2.33 -8.73 -19.54
CA LYS A 280 -2.62 -10.17 -19.58
C LYS A 280 -3.53 -10.57 -18.43
N ASP A 281 -4.14 -11.75 -18.53
CA ASP A 281 -5.03 -12.29 -17.49
C ASP A 281 -4.34 -12.42 -16.13
N GLY A 282 -3.03 -12.72 -16.10
CA GLY A 282 -2.24 -12.86 -14.89
C GLY A 282 -0.75 -12.79 -15.13
N CYS A 283 0.01 -12.51 -14.07
CA CYS A 283 1.46 -12.45 -14.14
C CYS A 283 2.14 -13.00 -12.88
N LEU A 284 3.34 -13.53 -13.07
CA LEU A 284 4.38 -13.63 -12.05
C LEU A 284 5.62 -12.99 -12.67
N GLN A 285 6.04 -11.83 -12.18
CA GLN A 285 7.20 -11.12 -12.70
C GLN A 285 8.20 -10.80 -11.59
N ARG A 286 9.44 -10.58 -11.99
CA ARG A 286 10.55 -10.17 -11.13
C ARG A 286 10.99 -8.78 -11.51
N LEU A 287 10.91 -7.85 -10.56
CA LEU A 287 11.66 -6.61 -10.61
C LEU A 287 13.02 -6.84 -9.96
N ARG A 288 14.10 -6.51 -10.67
CA ARG A 288 15.46 -6.68 -10.16
C ARG A 288 16.29 -5.43 -10.31
N TYR A 289 17.19 -5.22 -9.37
CA TYR A 289 18.25 -4.24 -9.50
C TYR A 289 19.37 -4.80 -10.40
N THR A 290 19.82 -4.01 -11.37
CA THR A 290 20.83 -4.44 -12.36
C THR A 290 22.25 -4.05 -11.98
N GLY A 291 22.42 -3.19 -10.96
CA GLY A 291 23.71 -2.56 -10.63
C GLY A 291 23.92 -1.21 -11.32
N GLU A 292 23.05 -0.82 -12.25
CA GLU A 292 23.13 0.48 -12.94
C GLU A 292 22.62 1.62 -12.03
N PRO A 293 23.05 2.87 -12.28
CA PRO A 293 22.50 4.03 -11.57
C PRO A 293 20.98 4.14 -11.77
N VAL A 294 20.25 4.45 -10.70
CA VAL A 294 18.80 4.70 -10.72
C VAL A 294 18.59 6.16 -10.33
N ARG A 295 17.76 6.90 -11.08
CA ARG A 295 17.39 8.30 -10.81
C ARG A 295 16.06 8.33 -10.08
N ILE A 296 16.09 8.61 -8.78
CA ILE A 296 14.91 8.63 -7.92
C ILE A 296 14.99 9.78 -6.92
N ILE A 297 13.82 10.14 -6.38
CA ILE A 297 13.72 10.91 -5.13
C ILE A 297 14.04 9.94 -4.00
N GLU A 298 15.20 10.11 -3.36
CA GLU A 298 15.64 9.28 -2.25
C GLU A 298 14.86 9.59 -0.97
N ASN A 299 14.47 10.83 -0.74
CA ASN A 299 13.70 11.18 0.45
C ASN A 299 12.84 12.41 0.18
N ALA A 300 11.69 12.47 0.84
CA ALA A 300 10.83 13.64 0.83
C ALA A 300 10.28 13.86 2.23
N LYS A 301 10.50 15.06 2.77
CA LYS A 301 10.10 15.43 4.12
C LYS A 301 9.38 16.77 4.13
N VAL A 302 8.34 16.85 4.93
CA VAL A 302 7.77 18.13 5.36
C VAL A 302 8.70 18.75 6.40
N VAL A 303 9.06 20.00 6.19
CA VAL A 303 9.81 20.83 7.14
C VAL A 303 8.99 22.07 7.46
N LYS A 304 9.45 22.86 8.43
CA LYS A 304 8.70 23.99 9.00
C LYS A 304 8.07 24.94 7.97
N ASP A 305 8.79 25.27 6.91
CA ASP A 305 8.39 26.24 5.88
C ASP A 305 8.26 25.64 4.47
N GLY A 306 8.20 24.31 4.36
CA GLY A 306 7.94 23.65 3.08
C GLY A 306 8.40 22.20 3.02
N LEU A 307 9.14 21.85 1.96
CA LEU A 307 9.57 20.49 1.67
C LEU A 307 11.08 20.40 1.46
N GLU A 308 11.70 19.37 2.02
CA GLU A 308 13.04 18.94 1.63
C GLU A 308 12.96 17.67 0.77
N LEU A 309 13.59 17.72 -0.41
CA LEU A 309 13.72 16.57 -1.31
C LEU A 309 15.19 16.21 -1.50
N GLU A 310 15.50 14.92 -1.38
CA GLU A 310 16.81 14.33 -1.64
C GLU A 310 16.75 13.43 -2.87
N PHE A 311 17.79 13.43 -3.70
CA PHE A 311 17.86 12.75 -4.99
C PHE A 311 19.07 11.82 -5.05
N SER A 312 18.97 10.74 -5.83
CA SER A 312 20.09 9.82 -6.03
C SER A 312 21.18 10.32 -6.98
N PHE A 313 21.06 11.56 -7.46
CA PHE A 313 21.93 12.15 -8.48
C PHE A 313 22.17 13.64 -8.29
N ASP A 314 23.28 14.12 -8.85
CA ASP A 314 23.68 15.52 -8.80
C ASP A 314 22.77 16.36 -9.72
N LEU A 315 22.03 17.28 -9.12
CA LEU A 315 21.11 18.19 -9.79
C LEU A 315 21.87 19.32 -10.52
N ASP A 316 21.38 19.70 -11.69
CA ASP A 316 21.75 20.96 -12.32
C ASP A 316 21.16 22.14 -11.52
N PRO A 317 21.98 23.05 -10.98
CA PRO A 317 21.50 24.15 -10.17
C PRO A 317 20.53 25.10 -10.91
N GLN A 318 20.65 25.25 -12.23
CA GLN A 318 19.81 26.19 -12.98
C GLN A 318 18.35 25.74 -12.99
N THR A 319 18.10 24.47 -13.33
CA THR A 319 16.74 23.91 -13.28
C THR A 319 16.25 23.70 -11.85
N ALA A 320 17.11 23.19 -10.95
CA ALA A 320 16.72 22.87 -9.58
C ALA A 320 16.29 24.10 -8.76
N THR A 321 16.98 25.23 -8.89
CA THR A 321 16.69 26.43 -8.09
C THR A 321 15.65 27.37 -8.71
N ASN A 322 15.18 27.09 -9.93
CA ASN A 322 14.19 27.91 -10.61
C ASN A 322 12.77 27.45 -10.25
N PRO A 323 11.96 28.26 -9.53
CA PRO A 323 10.61 27.89 -9.13
C PRO A 323 9.67 27.48 -10.27
N GLU A 324 9.88 27.96 -11.50
CA GLU A 324 9.06 27.62 -12.67
C GLU A 324 9.15 26.13 -13.08
N HIS A 325 10.20 25.43 -12.61
CA HIS A 325 10.36 23.98 -12.82
C HIS A 325 9.61 23.14 -11.80
N TRP A 326 8.87 23.77 -10.90
CA TRP A 326 8.14 23.14 -9.80
C TRP A 326 6.68 23.59 -9.82
N GLN A 327 5.75 22.64 -9.72
CA GLN A 327 4.32 22.92 -9.69
C GLN A 327 3.70 22.18 -8.51
N GLY A 328 3.17 22.94 -7.55
CA GLY A 328 2.55 22.43 -6.34
C GLY A 328 1.04 22.63 -6.32
N GLN A 329 0.32 21.66 -5.75
CA GLN A 329 -1.08 21.77 -5.39
C GLN A 329 -1.34 21.11 -4.04
N MET A 330 -2.39 21.54 -3.34
CA MET A 330 -2.91 20.84 -2.15
C MET A 330 -4.44 20.84 -2.09
N TRP A 331 -5.01 19.84 -1.42
CA TRP A 331 -6.46 19.71 -1.23
C TRP A 331 -6.78 18.73 -0.09
N ASP A 332 -8.02 18.83 0.39
CA ASP A 332 -8.64 17.88 1.32
C ASP A 332 -9.74 17.07 0.64
N TYR A 333 -10.14 15.98 1.28
CA TYR A 333 -11.26 15.16 0.89
C TYR A 333 -12.41 15.26 1.89
N LEU A 334 -13.62 14.97 1.41
CA LEU A 334 -14.80 14.86 2.23
C LEU A 334 -15.10 13.39 2.57
N TRP A 335 -14.98 13.04 3.84
CA TRP A 335 -15.46 11.75 4.34
C TRP A 335 -16.99 11.69 4.36
N SER A 336 -17.57 10.87 3.48
CA SER A 336 -19.01 10.77 3.33
C SER A 336 -19.43 9.41 2.76
N ARG A 337 -20.74 9.10 2.82
CA ARG A 337 -21.34 7.92 2.18
C ARG A 337 -21.27 7.90 0.64
N ASN A 338 -20.86 8.99 0.00
CA ASN A 338 -20.75 9.04 -1.45
C ASN A 338 -19.60 8.17 -1.93
N TYR A 339 -19.66 7.71 -3.18
CA TYR A 339 -18.56 6.95 -3.76
C TYR A 339 -17.38 7.88 -4.03
N GLY A 340 -16.34 7.80 -3.20
CA GLY A 340 -15.22 8.72 -3.25
C GLY A 340 -15.59 10.14 -2.83
N SER A 341 -14.68 11.06 -3.10
CA SER A 341 -14.86 12.48 -2.82
C SER A 341 -14.35 13.33 -3.99
N ASP A 342 -15.01 14.48 -4.19
CA ASP A 342 -14.39 15.61 -4.89
C ASP A 342 -13.18 16.11 -4.07
N GLN A 343 -12.38 16.99 -4.68
CA GLN A 343 -11.24 17.61 -4.02
C GLN A 343 -11.64 19.01 -3.55
N TYR A 344 -11.32 19.32 -2.30
CA TYR A 344 -11.75 20.54 -1.64
C TYR A 344 -10.55 21.41 -1.27
N SER A 345 -10.76 22.72 -1.31
CA SER A 345 -9.74 23.70 -0.93
C SER A 345 -9.44 23.57 0.56
N VAL A 346 -8.15 23.56 0.89
CA VAL A 346 -7.61 23.63 2.24
C VAL A 346 -7.69 25.08 2.75
N LEU A 347 -7.46 26.05 1.87
CA LEU A 347 -7.46 27.48 2.19
C LEU A 347 -8.87 28.09 2.29
N GLU A 348 -9.82 27.55 1.54
CA GLU A 348 -11.23 27.98 1.50
C GLU A 348 -12.16 26.76 1.71
N PRO A 349 -12.30 26.25 2.95
CA PRO A 349 -13.03 25.02 3.23
C PRO A 349 -14.46 25.01 2.67
N GLY A 350 -14.78 23.95 1.94
CA GLY A 350 -16.09 23.76 1.28
C GLY A 350 -16.10 24.08 -0.22
N GLU A 351 -15.11 24.82 -0.72
CA GLU A 351 -14.95 25.07 -2.15
C GLU A 351 -14.36 23.84 -2.88
N ARG A 352 -15.01 23.41 -3.97
CA ARG A 352 -14.59 22.22 -4.76
C ARG A 352 -13.48 22.58 -5.75
N LYS A 353 -12.26 22.71 -5.26
CA LYS A 353 -11.07 22.98 -6.05
C LYS A 353 -9.80 22.48 -5.36
N ARG A 354 -8.70 22.39 -6.11
CA ARG A 354 -7.35 22.27 -5.55
C ARG A 354 -6.77 23.66 -5.36
N ASP A 355 -6.07 23.88 -4.26
CA ASP A 355 -5.30 25.11 -4.05
C ASP A 355 -3.97 25.01 -4.78
N THR A 356 -3.55 26.11 -5.39
CA THR A 356 -2.18 26.21 -5.91
C THR A 356 -1.24 26.37 -4.73
N LEU A 357 -0.21 25.54 -4.67
CA LEU A 357 0.83 25.61 -3.66
C LEU A 357 2.08 26.21 -4.32
N ALA A 358 2.22 27.53 -4.20
CA ALA A 358 3.28 28.27 -4.87
C ALA A 358 4.65 27.97 -4.24
N VAL A 359 5.64 27.72 -5.09
CA VAL A 359 7.04 27.54 -4.70
C VAL A 359 7.68 28.91 -4.66
N ALA A 360 7.81 29.50 -3.47
CA ALA A 360 8.31 30.87 -3.33
C ALA A 360 9.82 30.96 -3.62
N LYS A 361 10.55 29.91 -3.23
CA LYS A 361 12.01 29.80 -3.39
C LYS A 361 12.42 28.34 -3.37
N VAL A 362 13.48 28.02 -4.10
CA VAL A 362 14.16 26.72 -3.97
C VAL A 362 15.63 26.95 -3.63
N GLU A 363 16.08 26.33 -2.55
CA GLU A 363 17.46 26.39 -2.08
C GLU A 363 18.15 25.05 -2.29
N LEU A 364 19.35 25.07 -2.86
CA LEU A 364 20.18 23.89 -2.97
C LEU A 364 20.95 23.71 -1.66
N LEU A 365 20.54 22.74 -0.83
CA LEU A 365 21.21 22.41 0.44
C LEU A 365 22.48 21.60 0.21
N SER A 366 22.49 20.78 -0.85
CA SER A 366 23.67 20.07 -1.36
C SER A 366 23.45 19.75 -2.84
N LYS A 367 24.45 19.19 -3.54
CA LYS A 367 24.30 18.78 -4.95
C LYS A 367 23.10 17.87 -5.23
N ARG A 368 22.56 17.21 -4.20
CA ARG A 368 21.49 16.21 -4.29
C ARG A 368 20.29 16.53 -3.40
N LYS A 369 20.25 17.69 -2.76
CA LYS A 369 19.20 18.02 -1.79
C LYS A 369 18.71 19.44 -2.02
N VAL A 370 17.41 19.60 -2.17
CA VAL A 370 16.76 20.91 -2.26
C VAL A 370 15.80 21.13 -1.10
N HIS A 371 15.64 22.39 -0.73
CA HIS A 371 14.60 22.89 0.15
C HIS A 371 13.67 23.80 -0.66
N LEU A 372 12.39 23.43 -0.77
CA LEU A 372 11.35 24.21 -1.40
C LEU A 372 10.60 24.97 -0.31
N VAL A 373 10.61 26.29 -0.36
CA VAL A 373 9.83 27.15 0.53
C VAL A 373 8.40 27.25 0.00
N LEU A 374 7.46 26.71 0.76
CA LEU A 374 6.03 26.63 0.42
C LEU A 374 5.21 27.35 1.50
N SER A 375 5.16 28.67 1.44
CA SER A 375 4.60 29.53 2.50
C SER A 375 3.14 29.22 2.87
N ASP A 376 2.37 28.69 1.91
CA ASP A 376 0.95 28.38 2.09
C ASP A 376 0.70 26.92 2.50
N LEU A 377 1.74 26.09 2.66
CA LEU A 377 1.59 24.69 3.06
C LEU A 377 0.87 24.60 4.41
N LYS A 378 -0.16 23.75 4.47
CA LYS A 378 -0.91 23.40 5.68
C LYS A 378 -0.96 21.89 5.86
N VAL A 379 -1.39 21.48 7.05
CA VAL A 379 -1.93 20.12 7.27
C VAL A 379 -3.07 19.91 6.29
N CYS A 380 -3.00 18.84 5.53
CA CYS A 380 -3.97 18.51 4.49
C CYS A 380 -3.85 17.03 4.09
N ASP A 381 -4.91 16.50 3.51
CA ASP A 381 -4.95 15.12 3.02
C ASP A 381 -3.94 14.89 1.90
N GLN A 382 -3.79 15.88 1.01
CA GLN A 382 -2.95 15.71 -0.16
C GLN A 382 -2.17 16.97 -0.53
N VAL A 383 -0.87 16.78 -0.70
CA VAL A 383 0.02 17.62 -1.51
C VAL A 383 0.41 16.85 -2.76
N PHE A 384 0.38 17.53 -3.90
CA PHE A 384 0.92 17.07 -5.17
C PHE A 384 2.03 18.03 -5.60
N LEU A 385 3.18 17.48 -5.97
CA LEU A 385 4.27 18.24 -6.54
C LEU A 385 4.75 17.57 -7.83
N LYS A 386 4.85 18.37 -8.89
CA LYS A 386 5.46 18.00 -10.15
C LYS A 386 6.75 18.77 -10.35
N MET A 387 7.77 18.10 -10.89
CA MET A 387 9.09 18.69 -11.13
C MET A 387 9.62 18.34 -12.51
N ASP A 388 10.25 19.29 -13.19
CA ASP A 388 10.95 19.10 -14.48
C ASP A 388 12.40 19.56 -14.34
N LEU A 389 13.25 18.67 -13.87
CA LEU A 389 14.63 18.97 -13.48
C LEU A 389 15.63 18.43 -14.50
N GLN A 390 16.87 18.89 -14.39
CA GLN A 390 18.00 18.30 -15.10
C GLN A 390 19.07 17.84 -14.11
N GLY A 391 19.76 16.75 -14.42
CA GLY A 391 21.01 16.38 -13.77
C GLY A 391 22.18 17.16 -14.35
N THR A 392 23.29 17.25 -13.61
CA THR A 392 24.54 17.87 -14.10
C THR A 392 25.12 17.19 -15.36
N ASP A 393 24.69 15.96 -15.64
CA ASP A 393 25.01 15.17 -16.83
C ASP A 393 24.05 15.39 -18.00
N GLY A 394 23.09 16.31 -17.86
CA GLY A 394 22.11 16.65 -18.88
C GLY A 394 20.87 15.76 -18.90
N PHE A 395 20.78 14.74 -18.03
CA PHE A 395 19.60 13.88 -17.93
C PHE A 395 18.36 14.67 -17.49
N ARG A 396 17.26 14.61 -18.23
CA ARG A 396 15.99 15.24 -17.85
C ARG A 396 15.21 14.32 -16.90
N PHE A 397 14.81 14.86 -15.75
CA PHE A 397 14.04 14.18 -14.72
C PHE A 397 12.68 14.87 -14.56
N LEU A 398 11.66 14.28 -15.18
CA LEU A 398 10.26 14.70 -15.03
C LEU A 398 9.59 13.72 -14.08
N GLU A 399 9.14 14.18 -12.92
CA GLU A 399 8.60 13.31 -11.88
C GLU A 399 7.43 13.96 -11.13
N GLU A 400 6.58 13.11 -10.58
CA GLU A 400 5.45 13.49 -9.73
C GLU A 400 5.56 12.81 -8.37
N ILE A 401 5.29 13.57 -7.30
CA ILE A 401 5.25 13.06 -5.92
C ILE A 401 3.97 13.51 -5.25
N TYR A 402 3.36 12.58 -4.52
CA TYR A 402 2.18 12.81 -3.70
C TYR A 402 2.54 12.64 -2.23
N LEU A 403 2.03 13.50 -1.37
CA LEU A 403 2.26 13.44 0.07
C LEU A 403 0.95 13.67 0.83
N THR A 404 0.84 13.09 2.02
CA THR A 404 -0.16 13.48 3.02
C THR A 404 0.55 14.20 4.15
N VAL A 405 -0.07 15.26 4.70
CA VAL A 405 0.56 16.11 5.71
C VAL A 405 -0.30 16.13 6.97
N HIS A 406 0.05 15.30 7.96
CA HIS A 406 -0.63 15.26 9.26
C HIS A 406 -0.08 16.26 10.26
N GLY A 407 1.17 16.70 10.05
CA GLY A 407 1.84 17.70 10.85
C GLY A 407 2.94 18.40 10.05
N VAL A 408 3.23 19.63 10.47
CA VAL A 408 4.38 20.41 10.02
C VAL A 408 5.32 20.53 11.21
N PRO A 409 6.60 20.10 11.11
CA PRO A 409 7.55 20.24 12.21
C PRO A 409 7.71 21.69 12.68
N GLU A 410 7.93 21.89 13.98
CA GLU A 410 8.14 23.24 14.54
C GLU A 410 9.55 23.79 14.26
N GLU A 411 10.52 22.90 14.01
CA GLU A 411 11.94 23.18 13.73
C GLU A 411 12.44 22.42 12.51
#